data_AF-A0A2E0N0E8-F1
#
_entry.id   AF-A0A2E0N0E8-F1
#
_cell.length_a   1.000
_cell.length_b   1.000
_cell.length_c   1.000
_cell.angle_alpha   90.00
_cell.angle_beta   90.00
_cell.angle_gamma   90.00
#
_symmetry.space_group_name_H-M   'P 1'
#
loop_
_entity.id
_entity.type
_entity.pdbx_description
1 polymer ?
#
loop_
_entity_poly.entity_id
_entity_poly.type
_entity_poly.pdbx_seq_one_letter_code
_entity_poly.pdbx_strand_id
1 'polypeptide(L)'
;MMDETKKFFDTYCDFVTKVTSDPSLDIESLKESLDAIQKNSKVDVPRLLTGSLGLASESGEFVEIVKKMFLQGKPVDGDNVFHMKRELGDIMWYWVTACMALGLDPVEVIKENQEKLEARYGEKFTVNQSEVRVKGDL
;
A
#
# COMPACT_ATOMS: atom_id res chain seq x y z
N MET A 1 1.17 -10.24 -41.49
CA MET A 1 0.30 -9.59 -40.48
C MET A 1 0.03 -10.51 -39.29
N MET A 2 -0.95 -11.43 -39.29
CA MET A 2 -1.28 -12.22 -38.08
C MET A 2 -0.14 -13.18 -37.63
N ASP A 3 0.58 -13.77 -38.59
CA ASP A 3 1.73 -14.65 -38.32
C ASP A 3 2.96 -13.88 -37.78
N GLU A 4 3.19 -12.66 -38.28
CA GLU A 4 4.25 -11.77 -37.80
C GLU A 4 3.96 -11.23 -36.40
N THR A 5 2.71 -10.86 -36.10
CA THR A 5 2.28 -10.46 -34.76
C THR A 5 2.47 -11.60 -33.76
N LYS A 6 2.12 -12.83 -34.14
CA LYS A 6 2.30 -13.99 -33.27
C LYS A 6 3.79 -14.23 -32.98
N LYS A 7 4.63 -14.22 -34.01
CA LYS A 7 6.09 -14.37 -33.86
C LYS A 7 6.71 -13.29 -32.98
N PHE A 8 6.21 -12.05 -33.07
CA PHE A 8 6.63 -10.97 -32.19
C PHE A 8 6.28 -11.28 -30.73
N PHE A 9 5.02 -11.67 -30.44
CA PHE A 9 4.61 -11.98 -29.08
C PHE A 9 5.32 -13.20 -28.52
N ASP A 10 5.59 -14.24 -29.31
CA ASP A 10 6.37 -15.39 -28.87
C ASP A 10 7.78 -14.95 -28.44
N THR A 11 8.44 -14.12 -29.25
CA THR A 11 9.76 -13.56 -28.94
C THR A 11 9.72 -12.70 -27.67
N TYR A 12 8.66 -11.90 -27.51
CA TYR A 12 8.50 -11.02 -26.36
C TYR A 12 8.20 -11.82 -25.08
N CYS A 13 7.35 -12.84 -25.13
CA CYS A 13 7.06 -13.74 -24.01
C CYS A 13 8.33 -14.50 -23.57
N ASP A 14 9.13 -14.97 -24.51
CA ASP A 14 10.44 -15.57 -24.22
C ASP A 14 11.38 -14.58 -23.54
N PHE A 15 11.42 -13.33 -24.01
CA PHE A 15 12.21 -12.27 -23.39
C PHE A 15 11.72 -11.99 -21.96
N VAL A 16 10.41 -11.81 -21.75
CA VAL A 16 9.80 -11.58 -20.43
C VAL A 16 10.17 -12.71 -19.47
N THR A 17 10.07 -13.97 -19.91
CA THR A 17 10.44 -15.13 -19.09
C THR A 17 11.92 -15.08 -18.69
N LYS A 18 12.82 -14.79 -19.65
CA LYS A 18 14.27 -14.73 -19.39
C LYS A 18 14.70 -13.61 -18.43
N VAL A 19 13.93 -12.54 -18.34
CA VAL A 19 14.23 -11.40 -17.44
C VAL A 19 13.42 -11.44 -16.15
N THR A 20 12.54 -12.43 -15.97
CA THR A 20 11.78 -12.63 -14.74
C THR A 20 12.59 -13.53 -13.80
N SER A 21 12.71 -13.14 -12.52
CA SER A 21 13.51 -13.88 -11.54
C SER A 21 12.94 -15.26 -11.22
N ASP A 22 13.80 -16.22 -10.86
CA ASP A 22 13.39 -17.59 -10.53
C ASP A 22 12.30 -17.66 -9.43
N PRO A 23 12.36 -16.90 -8.31
CA PRO A 23 11.29 -16.89 -7.30
C PRO A 23 9.94 -16.38 -7.81
N SER A 24 9.87 -15.78 -9.00
CA SER A 24 8.62 -15.34 -9.64
C SER A 24 8.09 -16.35 -10.67
N LEU A 25 8.88 -17.35 -11.07
CA LEU A 25 8.52 -18.35 -12.07
C LEU A 25 8.42 -19.76 -11.49
N ASP A 26 9.15 -20.05 -10.41
CA ASP A 26 9.25 -21.36 -9.79
C ASP A 26 8.88 -21.32 -8.31
N ILE A 27 8.04 -22.27 -7.89
CA ILE A 27 7.46 -22.29 -6.55
C ILE A 27 8.46 -22.72 -5.47
N GLU A 28 9.43 -23.59 -5.81
CA GLU A 28 10.45 -24.01 -4.85
C GLU A 28 11.44 -22.87 -4.61
N SER A 29 11.86 -22.19 -5.68
CA SER A 29 12.67 -20.97 -5.61
C SER A 29 11.98 -19.85 -4.80
N LEU A 30 10.66 -19.69 -4.95
CA LEU A 30 9.88 -18.78 -4.12
C LEU A 30 9.92 -19.18 -2.65
N LYS A 31 9.63 -20.44 -2.32
CA LYS A 31 9.67 -20.94 -0.94
C LYS A 31 11.04 -20.74 -0.32
N GLU A 32 12.11 -21.05 -1.03
CA GLU A 32 13.49 -20.84 -0.57
C GLU A 32 13.76 -19.37 -0.25
N SER A 33 13.33 -18.45 -1.11
CA SER A 33 13.46 -17.01 -0.88
C SER A 33 12.67 -16.55 0.36
N LEU A 34 11.43 -17.00 0.52
CA LEU A 34 10.59 -16.66 1.67
C LEU A 34 11.20 -17.19 2.97
N ASP A 35 11.63 -18.45 2.96
CA ASP A 35 12.31 -19.10 4.08
C ASP A 35 13.60 -18.38 4.45
N ALA A 36 14.40 -17.99 3.46
CA ALA A 36 15.65 -17.28 3.69
C ALA A 36 15.41 -15.94 4.38
N ILE A 37 14.42 -15.16 3.95
CA ILE A 37 14.09 -13.88 4.61
C ILE A 37 13.57 -14.14 6.02
N GLN A 38 12.68 -15.12 6.20
CA GLN A 38 12.08 -15.45 7.49
C GLN A 38 13.11 -15.94 8.51
N LYS A 39 14.12 -16.71 8.07
CA LYS A 39 15.19 -17.27 8.91
C LYS A 39 16.28 -16.25 9.24
N ASN A 40 16.59 -15.36 8.30
CA ASN A 40 17.75 -14.45 8.41
C ASN A 40 17.38 -13.01 8.80
N SER A 41 16.12 -12.72 9.10
CA SER A 41 15.67 -11.38 9.52
C SER A 41 14.62 -11.47 10.64
N LYS A 42 14.25 -10.32 11.19
CA LYS A 42 13.15 -10.21 12.16
C LYS A 42 11.78 -9.98 11.49
N VAL A 43 11.73 -9.97 10.16
CA VAL A 43 10.51 -9.70 9.41
C VAL A 43 9.58 -10.91 9.49
N ASP A 44 8.30 -10.65 9.79
CA ASP A 44 7.21 -11.62 9.62
C ASP A 44 6.81 -11.62 8.13
N VAL A 45 7.37 -12.55 7.37
CA VAL A 45 7.25 -12.58 5.91
C VAL A 45 5.80 -12.77 5.45
N PRO A 46 5.03 -13.75 5.98
CA PRO A 46 3.62 -13.88 5.61
C PRO A 46 2.82 -12.61 5.88
N ARG A 47 3.01 -11.97 7.05
CA ARG A 47 2.29 -10.75 7.38
C ARG A 47 2.70 -9.57 6.52
N LEU A 48 3.98 -9.47 6.15
CA LEU A 48 4.45 -8.43 5.24
C LEU A 48 3.83 -8.59 3.85
N LEU A 49 3.73 -9.81 3.33
CA LEU A 49 3.03 -10.10 2.08
C LEU A 49 1.56 -9.69 2.16
N THR A 50 0.86 -10.03 3.25
CA THR A 50 -0.53 -9.59 3.48
C THR A 50 -0.65 -8.07 3.48
N GLY A 51 0.18 -7.37 4.26
CA GLY A 51 0.19 -5.91 4.34
C GLY A 51 0.48 -5.26 2.98
N SER A 52 1.50 -5.74 2.27
CA SER A 52 1.91 -5.17 0.98
C SER A 52 0.85 -5.32 -0.11
N LEU A 53 0.25 -6.52 -0.24
CA LEU A 53 -0.74 -6.78 -1.28
C LEU A 53 -2.06 -6.05 -0.98
N GLY A 54 -2.49 -6.05 0.29
CA GLY A 54 -3.70 -5.36 0.69
C GLY A 54 -3.61 -3.85 0.54
N LEU A 55 -2.47 -3.23 0.89
CA LEU A 55 -2.24 -1.80 0.65
C LEU A 55 -2.51 -1.41 -0.81
N ALA A 56 -2.01 -2.20 -1.76
CA ALA A 56 -2.22 -1.96 -3.18
C ALA A 56 -3.68 -2.17 -3.60
N SER A 57 -4.32 -3.22 -3.09
CA SER A 57 -5.72 -3.55 -3.38
C SER A 57 -6.67 -2.42 -2.94
N GLU A 58 -6.64 -2.06 -1.66
CA GLU A 58 -7.60 -1.09 -1.11
C GLU A 58 -7.33 0.34 -1.57
N SER A 59 -6.06 0.67 -1.87
CA SER A 59 -5.73 1.92 -2.56
C SER A 59 -6.36 1.98 -3.95
N GLY A 60 -6.40 0.84 -4.67
CA GLY A 60 -7.07 0.72 -5.95
C GLY A 60 -8.57 0.90 -5.84
N GLU A 61 -9.21 0.31 -4.83
CA GLU A 61 -10.64 0.48 -4.56
C GLU A 61 -11.01 1.93 -4.23
N PHE A 62 -10.23 2.58 -3.35
CA PHE A 62 -10.37 4.00 -3.05
C PHE A 62 -10.25 4.86 -4.33
N VAL A 63 -9.21 4.62 -5.13
CA VAL A 63 -8.98 5.34 -6.39
C VAL A 63 -10.13 5.12 -7.37
N GLU A 64 -10.74 3.94 -7.43
CA GLU A 64 -11.86 3.66 -8.31
C GLU A 64 -13.06 4.57 -7.99
N ILE A 65 -13.37 4.78 -6.70
CA ILE A 65 -14.46 5.66 -6.27
C ILE A 65 -14.15 7.11 -6.68
N VAL A 66 -12.94 7.60 -6.38
CA VAL A 66 -12.45 8.93 -6.76
C VAL A 66 -12.52 9.15 -8.28
N LYS A 67 -12.05 8.17 -9.06
CA LYS A 67 -12.09 8.18 -10.53
C LYS A 67 -13.51 8.25 -11.06
N LYS A 68 -14.43 7.46 -10.50
CA LYS A 68 -15.86 7.47 -10.87
C LYS A 68 -16.49 8.84 -10.61
N MET A 69 -16.16 9.47 -9.48
CA MET A 69 -16.68 10.80 -9.16
C MET A 69 -16.14 11.86 -10.12
N PHE A 70 -14.82 12.00 -10.23
CA PHE A 70 -14.22 13.12 -10.95
C PHE A 70 -14.18 12.93 -12.47
N LEU A 71 -14.03 11.69 -12.96
CA LEU A 71 -13.85 11.44 -14.40
C LEU A 71 -15.09 10.86 -15.08
N GLN A 72 -16.07 10.35 -14.31
CA GLN A 72 -17.28 9.72 -14.85
C GLN A 72 -18.57 10.39 -14.35
N GLY A 73 -18.45 11.50 -13.62
CA GLY A 73 -19.58 12.35 -13.23
C GLY A 73 -20.48 11.75 -12.15
N LYS A 74 -20.00 10.79 -11.35
CA LYS A 74 -20.76 10.29 -10.20
C LYS A 74 -20.87 11.38 -9.11
N PRO A 75 -22.03 11.51 -8.44
CA PRO A 75 -22.24 12.54 -7.43
C PRO A 75 -21.37 12.32 -6.20
N VAL A 76 -20.99 13.40 -5.53
CA VAL A 76 -20.36 13.37 -4.21
C VAL A 76 -21.46 13.33 -3.15
N ASP A 77 -22.03 12.16 -2.93
CA ASP A 77 -23.07 11.91 -1.93
C ASP A 77 -22.51 11.21 -0.68
N GLY A 78 -23.35 11.08 0.34
CA GLY A 78 -22.98 10.44 1.61
C GLY A 78 -22.54 8.99 1.43
N ASP A 79 -23.11 8.27 0.46
CA ASP A 79 -22.78 6.86 0.20
C ASP A 79 -21.37 6.72 -0.38
N ASN A 80 -20.99 7.55 -1.36
CA ASN A 80 -19.64 7.55 -1.92
C ASN A 80 -18.59 8.01 -0.89
N VAL A 81 -18.91 8.99 -0.04
CA VAL A 81 -18.03 9.42 1.05
C VAL A 81 -17.87 8.31 2.11
N PHE A 82 -18.96 7.63 2.46
CA PHE A 82 -18.91 6.50 3.38
C PHE A 82 -18.09 5.34 2.84
N HIS A 83 -18.22 5.04 1.55
CA HIS A 83 -17.43 4.00 0.88
C HIS A 83 -15.94 4.37 0.89
N MET A 84 -15.57 5.60 0.50
CA MET A 84 -14.18 6.08 0.60
C MET A 84 -13.62 5.98 2.03
N LYS A 85 -14.44 6.29 3.05
CA LYS A 85 -14.02 6.15 4.45
C LYS A 85 -13.69 4.70 4.81
N ARG A 86 -14.45 3.72 4.30
CA ARG A 86 -14.16 2.31 4.53
C ARG A 86 -12.83 1.91 3.91
N GLU A 87 -12.62 2.28 2.65
CA GLU A 87 -11.36 1.97 1.96
C GLU A 87 -10.16 2.61 2.68
N LEU A 88 -10.30 3.83 3.20
CA LEU A 88 -9.28 4.45 4.05
C LEU A 88 -9.02 3.66 5.35
N GLY A 89 -10.07 3.09 5.94
CA GLY A 89 -9.96 2.20 7.10
C GLY A 89 -9.22 0.91 6.78
N ASP A 90 -9.53 0.28 5.65
CA ASP A 90 -8.90 -0.96 5.20
C ASP A 90 -7.43 -0.71 4.80
N ILE A 91 -7.13 0.43 4.15
CA ILE A 91 -5.75 0.91 3.93
C ILE A 91 -5.00 1.03 5.26
N MET A 92 -5.59 1.66 6.28
CA MET A 92 -4.96 1.77 7.59
C MET A 92 -4.73 0.40 8.24
N TRP A 93 -5.66 -0.54 8.08
CA TRP A 93 -5.51 -1.90 8.58
C TRP A 93 -4.29 -2.61 7.97
N TYR A 94 -4.14 -2.56 6.65
CA TYR A 94 -2.98 -3.16 5.98
C TYR A 94 -1.67 -2.39 6.26
N TRP A 95 -1.75 -1.06 6.42
CA TRP A 95 -0.59 -0.25 6.82
C TRP A 95 -0.06 -0.63 8.20
N VAL A 96 -0.95 -0.79 9.20
CA VAL A 96 -0.56 -1.29 10.53
C VAL A 96 -0.05 -2.72 10.44
N THR A 97 -0.67 -3.57 9.61
CA THR A 97 -0.21 -4.94 9.38
C THR A 97 1.24 -4.98 8.86
N ALA A 98 1.60 -4.09 7.94
CA ALA A 98 2.97 -3.94 7.46
C ALA A 98 3.93 -3.45 8.56
N CYS A 99 3.50 -2.47 9.39
CA CYS A 99 4.29 -2.03 10.55
C CYS A 99 4.58 -3.20 11.51
N MET A 100 3.55 -3.97 11.86
CA MET A 100 3.68 -5.15 12.71
C MET A 100 4.61 -6.20 12.10
N ALA A 101 4.57 -6.38 10.78
CA ALA A 101 5.44 -7.34 10.09
C ALA A 101 6.93 -6.95 10.14
N LEU A 102 7.20 -5.64 10.19
CA LEU A 102 8.55 -5.08 10.28
C LEU A 102 9.01 -4.84 11.73
N GLY A 103 8.15 -5.10 12.72
CA GLY A 103 8.43 -4.82 14.13
C GLY A 103 8.48 -3.32 14.46
N LEU A 104 7.76 -2.49 13.69
CA LEU A 104 7.69 -1.05 13.88
C LEU A 104 6.48 -0.67 14.74
N ASP A 105 6.63 0.37 15.56
CA ASP A 105 5.51 1.04 16.21
C ASP A 105 4.84 2.01 15.22
N PRO A 106 3.56 1.80 14.87
CA PRO A 106 2.81 2.71 14.01
C PRO A 106 2.89 4.18 14.44
N VAL A 107 2.89 4.47 15.74
CA VAL A 107 2.93 5.85 16.27
C VAL A 107 4.26 6.51 15.90
N GLU A 108 5.37 5.80 16.09
CA GLU A 108 6.70 6.33 15.78
C GLU A 108 6.89 6.52 14.27
N VAL A 109 6.34 5.63 13.42
CA VAL A 109 6.41 5.79 11.96
C VAL A 109 5.72 7.09 11.49
N ILE A 110 4.55 7.41 12.03
CA ILE A 110 3.84 8.65 11.70
C ILE A 110 4.57 9.88 12.26
N LYS A 111 5.05 9.77 13.50
CA LYS A 111 5.79 10.86 14.16
C LYS A 111 7.08 11.21 13.43
N GLU A 112 7.87 10.22 13.00
CA GLU A 112 9.07 10.46 12.20
C GLU A 112 8.73 11.16 10.87
N ASN A 113 7.62 10.77 10.22
CA ASN A 113 7.17 11.45 9.01
C ASN A 113 6.74 12.89 9.29
N GLN A 114 6.05 13.16 10.39
CA GLN A 114 5.67 14.50 10.82
C GLN A 114 6.93 15.36 11.08
N GLU A 115 7.85 14.92 11.93
CA GLU A 115 9.09 15.65 12.27
C GLU A 115 9.90 16.01 11.01
N LYS A 116 9.99 15.07 10.05
CA LYS A 116 10.61 15.30 8.74
C LYS A 116 9.90 16.39 7.92
N LEU A 117 8.58 16.45 7.94
CA LEU A 117 7.79 17.47 7.23
C LEU A 117 7.91 18.84 7.91
N GLU A 118 7.85 18.89 9.23
CA GLU A 118 8.05 20.12 10.01
C GLU A 118 9.43 20.73 9.76
N ALA A 119 10.48 19.89 9.73
CA ALA A 119 11.83 20.34 9.41
C ALA A 119 11.94 20.88 7.96
N ARG A 120 11.17 20.32 7.03
CA ARG A 120 11.18 20.74 5.61
C ARG A 120 10.44 22.05 5.37
N TYR A 121 9.29 22.23 6.01
CA TYR A 121 8.38 23.35 5.73
C TYR A 121 8.39 24.44 6.81
N GLY A 122 9.14 24.26 7.90
CA GLY A 122 9.40 25.29 8.91
C GLY A 122 8.27 25.53 9.91
N GLU A 123 7.11 24.91 9.74
CA GLU A 123 6.06 24.87 10.76
C GLU A 123 6.34 23.72 11.72
N LYS A 124 6.83 24.01 12.92
CA LYS A 124 6.69 23.07 14.04
C LYS A 124 5.20 22.95 14.32
N PHE A 125 4.61 21.79 14.08
CA PHE A 125 3.24 21.53 14.48
C PHE A 125 3.23 21.56 16.01
N THR A 126 2.79 22.66 16.60
CA THR A 126 2.74 22.74 18.06
C THR A 126 1.64 21.80 18.55
N VAL A 127 2.04 20.74 19.26
CA VAL A 127 1.18 19.77 19.96
C VAL A 127 0.07 20.43 20.81
N ASN A 128 0.22 21.72 21.16
CA ASN A 128 -0.80 22.53 21.84
C ASN A 128 -2.13 22.73 21.09
N GLN A 129 -2.33 22.15 19.90
CA GLN A 129 -3.63 22.12 19.22
C GLN A 129 -4.38 20.79 19.36
N SER A 130 -3.76 19.71 19.86
CA SER A 130 -4.42 18.41 20.02
C SER A 130 -5.27 18.28 21.29
N GLU A 131 -5.13 19.19 22.26
CA GLU A 131 -5.90 19.18 23.52
C GLU A 131 -6.84 20.38 23.73
N VAL A 132 -7.01 21.27 22.74
CA VAL A 132 -8.05 22.31 22.81
C VAL A 132 -9.38 21.69 22.39
N ARG A 133 -10.06 21.03 23.32
CA ARG A 133 -11.51 20.83 23.20
C ARG A 133 -12.18 22.20 23.34
N VAL A 134 -12.98 22.59 22.36
CA VAL A 134 -13.89 23.73 22.55
C VAL A 134 -14.81 23.39 23.72
N LYS A 135 -14.97 24.32 24.66
CA LYS A 135 -15.80 24.14 25.86
C LYS A 135 -17.26 23.89 25.42
N GLY A 136 -17.68 22.64 25.38
CA GLY A 136 -19.02 22.24 24.93
C GLY A 136 -19.10 20.98 24.06
N ASP A 137 -17.98 20.37 23.67
CA ASP A 137 -18.00 19.06 23.00
C ASP A 137 -18.33 17.94 24.00
N LEU A 138 -19.58 17.46 23.94
CA LEU A 138 -20.03 16.16 24.45
C LEU A 138 -20.01 15.14 23.30
#